data_AF-A0A3D4UN69-F1
#
_entry.id   AF-A0A3D4UN69-F1
#
_cell.length_a   1.000
_cell.length_b   1.000
_cell.length_c   1.000
_cell.angle_alpha   90.00
_cell.angle_beta   90.00
_cell.angle_gamma   90.00
#
_symmetry.space_group_name_H-M   'P 1'
#
loop_
_entity.id
_entity.type
_entity.pdbx_description
1 polymer ?
#
loop_
_entity_poly.entity_id
_entity_poly.type
_entity_poly.pdbx_seq_one_letter_code
_entity_poly.pdbx_strand_id
1 'polypeptide(L)'
;GPEPIYVSAQSNGGILAWTLAAFVLGMTGVVNSFVSQNLGAGKPERGAAYAWNGLWVSIAYYAVFIVPAIFIVPKYFAAIHSDQTLITLESEYAVIILIGIVATMCSRTIHHYFYGLT
;
A
#
# COMPACT_ATOMS: atom_id res chain seq x y z
N GLY A 1 2.94 9.10 31.82
CA GLY A 1 2.80 10.08 30.72
C GLY A 1 1.90 9.49 29.65
N PRO A 2 1.26 10.32 28.81
CA PRO A 2 0.35 9.86 27.74
C PRO A 2 1.02 9.06 26.61
N GLU A 3 2.33 8.83 26.66
CA GLU A 3 3.12 8.01 25.70
C GLU A 3 2.43 6.70 25.21
N PRO A 4 1.78 5.87 26.05
CA PRO A 4 1.28 4.58 25.60
C PRO A 4 0.18 4.70 24.54
N ILE A 5 -0.68 5.72 24.64
CA ILE A 5 -1.84 5.87 23.74
C ILE A 5 -1.41 6.27 22.32
N TYR A 6 -0.35 7.08 22.20
CA TYR A 6 0.18 7.51 20.91
C TYR A 6 0.90 6.36 20.21
N VAL A 7 1.69 5.59 20.96
CA VAL A 7 2.39 4.41 20.42
C VAL A 7 1.38 3.34 19.96
N SER A 8 0.32 3.09 20.73
CA SER A 8 -0.73 2.17 20.31
C SER A 8 -1.47 2.68 19.08
N ALA A 9 -1.81 3.97 19.05
CA ALA A 9 -2.54 4.56 17.94
C ALA A 9 -1.75 4.49 16.62
N GLN A 10 -0.46 4.85 16.67
CA GLN A 10 0.43 4.73 15.52
C GLN A 10 0.54 3.28 15.04
N SER A 11 0.69 2.33 15.96
CA SER A 11 0.87 0.91 15.63
C SER A 11 -0.37 0.32 14.97
N ASN A 12 -1.55 0.56 15.54
CA ASN A 12 -2.83 0.04 15.05
C ASN A 12 -3.23 0.69 13.72
N GLY A 13 -3.08 2.02 13.60
CA GLY A 13 -3.34 2.71 12.35
C GLY A 13 -2.39 2.27 11.23
N GLY A 14 -1.11 2.11 11.56
CA GLY A 14 -0.08 1.64 10.63
C GLY A 14 -0.31 0.22 10.13
N ILE A 15 -0.63 -0.74 11.02
CA ILE A 15 -0.85 -2.13 10.61
C ILE A 15 -2.10 -2.29 9.75
N LEU A 16 -3.16 -1.51 10.02
CA LEU A 16 -4.37 -1.48 9.18
C LEU A 16 -4.04 -1.00 7.77
N ALA A 17 -3.32 0.12 7.66
CA ALA A 17 -2.92 0.67 6.37
C ALA A 17 -1.99 -0.30 5.60
N TRP A 18 -1.03 -0.92 6.28
CA TRP A 18 -0.15 -1.93 5.69
C TRP A 18 -0.93 -3.14 5.18
N THR A 19 -1.87 -3.65 5.97
CA THR A 19 -2.70 -4.80 5.60
C THR A 19 -3.49 -4.53 4.31
N LEU A 20 -4.08 -3.35 4.18
CA LEU A 20 -4.81 -2.94 2.98
C LEU A 20 -3.89 -2.82 1.76
N ALA A 21 -2.65 -2.35 1.94
CA ALA A 21 -1.70 -2.19 0.84
C ALA A 21 -1.00 -3.50 0.44
N ALA A 22 -0.84 -4.44 1.38
CA ALA A 22 -0.06 -5.67 1.20
C ALA A 22 -0.51 -6.50 -0.01
N PHE A 23 -1.82 -6.51 -0.30
CA PHE A 23 -2.36 -7.22 -1.46
C PHE A 23 -1.77 -6.70 -2.79
N VAL A 24 -1.81 -5.39 -3.05
CA VAL A 24 -1.19 -4.82 -4.25
C VAL A 24 0.31 -4.97 -4.23
N LEU A 25 0.96 -4.77 -3.09
CA LEU A 25 2.41 -4.88 -3.00
C LEU A 25 2.88 -6.31 -3.33
N GLY A 26 2.11 -7.33 -2.94
CA GLY A 26 2.35 -8.71 -3.35
C GLY A 26 2.12 -8.93 -4.85
N MET A 27 1.03 -8.40 -5.40
CA MET A 27 0.73 -8.51 -6.83
C MET A 27 1.80 -7.85 -7.70
N THR A 28 2.27 -6.65 -7.36
CA THR A 28 3.32 -5.96 -8.13
C THR A 28 4.68 -6.64 -8.01
N GLY A 29 4.85 -7.55 -7.06
CA GLY A 29 6.02 -8.41 -6.93
C GLY A 29 6.31 -9.25 -8.17
N VAL A 30 5.31 -9.67 -8.94
CA VAL A 30 5.54 -10.51 -10.15
C VAL A 30 6.18 -9.73 -11.31
N VAL A 31 6.18 -8.39 -11.25
CA VAL A 31 6.79 -7.54 -12.28
C VAL A 31 8.27 -7.88 -12.46
N ASN A 32 9.00 -8.11 -11.37
CA ASN A 32 10.42 -8.47 -11.47
C ASN A 32 10.61 -9.75 -12.31
N SER A 33 9.76 -10.75 -12.10
CA SER A 33 9.91 -12.06 -12.71
C SER A 33 9.64 -11.97 -14.21
N PHE A 34 8.59 -11.24 -14.62
CA PHE A 34 8.30 -11.03 -16.03
C PHE A 34 9.36 -10.18 -16.72
N VAL A 35 9.92 -9.18 -16.04
CA VAL A 35 11.01 -8.36 -16.60
C VAL A 35 12.26 -9.20 -16.82
N SER A 36 12.70 -9.97 -15.82
CA SER A 36 13.88 -10.85 -15.94
C SER A 36 13.69 -11.92 -17.02
N GLN A 37 12.50 -12.50 -17.13
CA GLN A 37 12.20 -13.49 -18.18
C GLN A 37 12.29 -12.89 -19.59
N ASN A 38 11.75 -11.69 -19.80
CA ASN A 38 11.82 -11.03 -21.11
C ASN A 38 13.24 -10.56 -21.43
N LEU A 39 14.00 -10.12 -20.43
CA LEU A 39 15.41 -9.80 -20.58
C LEU A 39 16.23 -11.04 -21.00
N GLY A 40 16.07 -12.16 -20.29
CA GLY A 40 16.75 -13.43 -20.61
C GLY A 40 16.35 -14.02 -21.96
N ALA A 41 15.14 -13.72 -22.45
CA ALA A 41 14.67 -14.10 -23.78
C ALA A 41 15.13 -13.16 -24.91
N GLY A 42 15.97 -12.17 -24.61
CA GLY A 42 16.48 -11.19 -25.58
C GLY A 42 15.42 -10.19 -26.07
N LYS A 43 14.36 -9.96 -25.30
CA LYS A 43 13.21 -9.07 -25.63
C LYS A 43 12.93 -8.05 -24.50
N PRO A 44 13.93 -7.29 -24.03
CA PRO A 44 13.78 -6.39 -22.88
C PRO A 44 12.70 -5.32 -23.04
N GLU A 45 12.39 -4.91 -24.26
CA GLU A 45 11.34 -3.94 -24.60
C GLU A 45 9.95 -4.36 -24.10
N ARG A 46 9.71 -5.67 -23.99
CA ARG A 46 8.44 -6.22 -23.48
C ARG A 46 8.35 -6.12 -21.95
N GLY A 47 9.48 -6.02 -21.25
CA GLY A 47 9.54 -5.89 -19.80
C GLY A 47 8.92 -4.58 -19.28
N ALA A 48 9.12 -3.47 -20.00
CA ALA A 48 8.60 -2.16 -19.61
C ALA A 48 7.06 -2.11 -19.56
N ALA A 49 6.38 -2.89 -20.41
CA ALA A 49 4.91 -2.97 -20.40
C ALA A 49 4.36 -3.53 -19.08
N TYR A 50 5.07 -4.47 -18.43
CA TYR A 50 4.65 -5.02 -17.14
C TYR A 50 4.77 -4.00 -16.01
N ALA A 51 5.83 -3.17 -16.03
CA ALA A 51 5.98 -2.08 -15.08
C ALA A 51 4.87 -1.04 -15.23
N TRP A 52 4.54 -0.66 -16.47
CA TRP A 52 3.46 0.27 -16.78
C TRP A 52 2.10 -0.25 -16.30
N ASN A 53 1.80 -1.52 -16.56
CA ASN A 53 0.58 -2.15 -16.07
C ASN A 53 0.56 -2.23 -14.53
N GLY A 54 1.69 -2.50 -13.88
CA GLY A 54 1.79 -2.49 -12.42
C GLY A 54 1.48 -1.12 -11.79
N LEU A 55 1.86 -0.02 -12.46
CA LEU A 55 1.52 1.34 -12.04
C LEU A 55 0.01 1.57 -12.14
N TRP A 56 -0.61 1.19 -13.25
CA TRP A 56 -2.06 1.29 -13.42
C TRP A 56 -2.83 0.44 -12.42
N VAL A 57 -2.37 -0.79 -12.15
CA VAL A 57 -2.97 -1.65 -11.11
C VAL A 57 -2.86 -0.99 -9.73
N SER A 58 -1.71 -0.38 -9.41
CA SER A 58 -1.52 0.34 -8.14
C SER A 58 -2.47 1.53 -8.00
N ILE A 59 -2.58 2.36 -9.05
CA ILE A 59 -3.46 3.54 -9.06
C ILE A 59 -4.94 3.12 -9.01
N ALA A 60 -5.33 2.12 -9.81
CA ALA A 60 -6.70 1.61 -9.84
C ALA A 60 -7.09 1.01 -8.49
N TYR A 61 -6.21 0.21 -7.87
CA TYR A 61 -6.46 -0.33 -6.54
C TYR A 61 -6.58 0.77 -5.49
N TYR A 62 -5.73 1.79 -5.56
CA TYR A 62 -5.85 2.94 -4.67
C TYR A 62 -7.21 3.61 -4.81
N ALA A 63 -7.64 3.93 -6.03
CA ALA A 63 -8.92 4.58 -6.29
C ALA A 63 -10.13 3.72 -5.89
N VAL A 64 -10.09 2.41 -6.15
CA VAL A 64 -11.24 1.52 -5.96
C VAL A 64 -11.34 0.98 -4.54
N PHE A 65 -10.21 0.74 -3.86
CA PHE A 65 -10.20 0.09 -2.54
C PHE A 65 -9.69 1.02 -1.43
N ILE A 66 -8.58 1.73 -1.63
CA ILE A 66 -7.99 2.57 -0.58
C ILE A 66 -8.82 3.82 -0.32
N VAL A 67 -9.28 4.52 -1.37
CA VAL A 67 -10.09 5.74 -1.20
C VAL A 67 -11.39 5.45 -0.44
N PRO A 68 -12.17 4.40 -0.75
CA PRO A 68 -13.31 4.03 0.09
C PRO A 68 -12.91 3.62 1.51
N ALA A 69 -11.78 2.91 1.68
CA ALA A 69 -11.31 2.51 3.01
C ALA A 69 -11.04 3.70 3.93
N ILE A 70 -10.56 4.84 3.42
CA ILE A 70 -10.35 6.08 4.20
C ILE A 70 -11.64 6.50 4.93
N PHE A 71 -12.81 6.37 4.30
CA PHE A 71 -14.09 6.71 4.92
C PHE A 71 -14.64 5.64 5.87
N ILE A 72 -14.13 4.41 5.76
CA ILE A 72 -14.56 3.26 6.56
C ILE A 72 -13.73 3.14 7.84
N VAL A 73 -12.46 3.54 7.80
CA VAL A 73 -11.49 3.44 8.91
C VAL A 73 -12.02 3.97 10.26
N PRO A 74 -12.62 5.18 10.35
CA PRO A 74 -13.15 5.66 11.64
C PRO A 74 -14.27 4.79 12.20
N LYS A 75 -15.12 4.23 11.31
CA LYS A 75 -16.21 3.32 11.70
C LYS A 75 -15.66 1.97 12.15
N TYR A 76 -14.59 1.51 11.52
CA TYR A 76 -13.89 0.29 11.92
C TYR A 76 -13.34 0.41 13.35
N PHE A 77 -12.60 1.48 13.65
CA PHE A 77 -12.05 1.70 15.00
C PHE A 77 -13.14 1.91 16.06
N ALA A 78 -14.21 2.64 15.73
CA ALA A 78 -15.35 2.80 16.62
C ALA A 78 -16.12 1.49 16.91
N ALA A 79 -15.98 0.46 16.08
CA ALA A 79 -16.60 -0.84 16.31
C ALA A 79 -15.78 -1.74 17.25
N ILE A 80 -14.48 -1.50 17.39
CA ILE A 80 -13.57 -2.35 18.18
C ILE A 80 -13.07 -1.69 19.47
N HIS A 81 -13.21 -0.37 19.60
CA HIS A 81 -12.83 0.40 20.78
C HIS A 81 -13.99 1.23 21.30
N SER A 82 -13.95 1.57 22.59
CA SER A 82 -14.93 2.44 23.26
C SER A 82 -14.34 3.78 23.72
N ASP A 83 -13.01 3.93 23.70
CA ASP A 83 -12.33 5.18 24.05
C ASP A 83 -12.29 6.13 22.84
N GLN A 84 -13.02 7.24 22.94
CA GLN A 84 -13.14 8.23 21.87
C GLN A 84 -11.80 8.90 21.50
N THR A 85 -10.90 9.05 22.47
CA THR A 85 -9.58 9.66 22.24
C THR A 85 -8.71 8.73 21.40
N LEU A 86 -8.70 7.45 21.75
CA LEU A 86 -7.94 6.42 21.03
C LEU A 86 -8.47 6.26 19.59
N ILE A 87 -9.80 6.18 19.41
CA ILE A 87 -10.43 6.06 18.10
C ILE A 87 -10.01 7.21 17.17
N THR A 88 -10.02 8.44 17.69
CA THR A 88 -9.64 9.63 16.91
C THR A 88 -8.20 9.53 16.45
N LEU A 89 -7.27 9.23 17.38
CA LEU A 89 -5.84 9.13 17.07
C LEU A 89 -5.56 7.99 16.06
N GLU A 90 -6.10 6.79 16.29
CA GLU A 90 -5.92 5.64 15.38
C GLU A 90 -6.44 5.93 13.97
N SER A 91 -7.61 6.56 13.89
CA SER A 91 -8.22 6.92 12.62
C SER A 91 -7.40 7.95 11.88
N GLU A 92 -6.94 9.02 12.55
CA GLU A 92 -6.10 10.05 11.94
C GLU A 92 -4.79 9.47 11.43
N TYR A 93 -4.09 8.67 12.25
CA TYR A 93 -2.85 8.00 11.84
C TYR A 93 -3.07 7.10 10.62
N ALA A 94 -4.10 6.26 10.64
CA ALA A 94 -4.41 5.37 9.52
C ALA A 94 -4.73 6.15 8.24
N VAL A 95 -5.58 7.17 8.32
CA VAL A 95 -5.99 7.98 7.17
C VAL A 95 -4.80 8.72 6.56
N ILE A 96 -3.92 9.31 7.38
CA ILE A 96 -2.71 9.99 6.89
C ILE A 96 -1.83 9.03 6.09
N ILE A 97 -1.60 7.81 6.60
CA ILE A 97 -0.80 6.79 5.89
C ILE A 97 -1.51 6.36 4.61
N LEU A 98 -2.82 6.09 4.67
CA LEU A 98 -3.60 5.65 3.51
C LEU A 98 -3.59 6.69 2.39
N ILE A 99 -3.67 7.99 2.69
CA ILE A 99 -3.58 9.04 1.66
C ILE A 99 -2.24 8.97 0.91
N GLY A 100 -1.14 8.71 1.62
CA GLY A 100 0.20 8.63 1.03
C GLY A 100 0.53 7.29 0.35
N ILE A 101 -0.22 6.23 0.62
CA ILE A 101 0.22 4.85 0.32
C ILE A 101 0.33 4.55 -1.19
N VAL A 102 -0.39 5.30 -2.02
CA VAL A 102 -0.28 5.20 -3.49
C VAL A 102 1.15 5.46 -3.97
N ALA A 103 1.85 6.41 -3.36
CA ALA A 103 3.23 6.71 -3.72
C ALA A 103 4.15 5.52 -3.40
N THR A 104 3.92 4.86 -2.26
CA THR A 104 4.64 3.64 -1.87
C THR A 104 4.37 2.49 -2.84
N MET A 105 3.12 2.28 -3.24
CA MET A 105 2.73 1.22 -4.20
C MET A 105 3.37 1.44 -5.57
N CYS A 106 3.32 2.66 -6.09
CA CYS A 106 3.94 3.02 -7.36
C CYS A 106 5.47 2.91 -7.30
N SER A 107 6.10 3.43 -6.23
CA SER A 107 7.55 3.33 -6.00
C SER A 107 8.01 1.87 -5.95
N ARG A 108 7.26 1.01 -5.26
CA ARG A 108 7.56 -0.43 -5.18
C ARG A 108 7.47 -1.13 -6.54
N THR A 109 6.49 -0.76 -7.35
CA THR A 109 6.34 -1.29 -8.71
C THR A 109 7.56 -0.94 -9.57
N ILE A 110 8.00 0.33 -9.54
CA ILE A 110 9.19 0.79 -10.26
C ILE A 110 10.44 0.06 -9.76
N HIS A 111 10.57 -0.12 -8.44
CA HIS A 111 11.64 -0.91 -7.86
C HIS A 111 11.69 -2.34 -8.42
N HIS A 112 10.54 -3.01 -8.53
CA HIS A 112 10.48 -4.37 -9.11
C HIS A 112 10.90 -4.43 -10.57
N TYR A 113 10.62 -3.38 -11.35
CA TYR A 113 11.12 -3.30 -12.72
C TYR A 113 12.65 -3.26 -12.76
N PHE A 114 13.28 -2.34 -12.03
CA PHE A 114 14.74 -2.23 -12.00
C PHE A 114 15.40 -3.48 -11.42
N TYR A 115 14.81 -4.05 -10.36
CA TYR A 115 15.30 -5.28 -9.78
C TYR A 115 15.31 -6.44 -10.79
N GLY A 116 14.30 -6.52 -11.66
CA GLY A 116 14.25 -7.56 -12.69
C GLY A 116 15.23 -7.37 -13.85
N LEU A 117 15.84 -6.19 -13.99
CA LEU A 117 16.86 -5.92 -15.01
C LEU A 117 18.30 -6.30 -14.59
N THR A 118 18.51 -6.48 -13.29
CA THR A 118 19.76 -6.99 -12.69
C THR A 118 19.75 -8.50 -12.63
#